data_AF-A0A9X3X887-F1
#
_entry.id   AF-A0A9X3X887-F1
#
_cell.length_a   1.000
_cell.length_b   1.000
_cell.length_c   1.000
_cell.angle_alpha   90.00
_cell.angle_beta   90.00
_cell.angle_gamma   90.00
#
_symmetry.space_group_name_H-M   'P 1'
#
loop_
_entity.id
_entity.type
_entity.pdbx_description
1 polymer ?
#
loop_
_entity_poly.entity_id
_entity_poly.type
_entity_poly.pdbx_seq_one_letter_code
_entity_poly.pdbx_strand_id
1 'polypeptide(L)'
;MKRFASSFSCVFFLLAGACASEVDSPDLEPTGYATGGPSTSGSLEAPVLEDVIPMSKVLRVRWSLVSPCEEVEAERRTDAETFAPAFTAEGTDTDHVDEGANEDQAYTYRLRCVRGEKASDWSNTLSANPFIE
;
A
#
# COMPACT_ATOMS: atom_id res chain seq x y z
N MET A 1 23.91 9.42 9.72
CA MET A 1 24.14 9.55 8.26
C MET A 1 25.40 8.80 7.87
N LYS A 2 25.33 7.79 7.00
CA LYS A 2 26.50 7.15 6.35
C LYS A 2 26.10 6.80 4.92
N ARG A 3 26.64 7.55 3.96
CA ARG A 3 26.49 7.35 2.52
C ARG A 3 27.61 6.40 2.07
N PHE A 4 27.26 5.32 1.38
CA PHE A 4 28.21 4.54 0.59
C PHE A 4 27.95 4.82 -0.89
N ALA A 5 28.88 5.57 -1.50
CA ALA A 5 29.02 5.69 -2.93
C ALA A 5 29.87 4.50 -3.41
N SER A 6 29.44 3.80 -4.46
CA SER A 6 30.29 2.85 -5.18
C SER A 6 30.44 3.33 -6.62
N SER A 7 31.70 3.56 -6.97
CA SER A 7 32.22 4.12 -8.21
C SER A 7 32.33 3.01 -9.26
N PHE A 8 31.73 3.18 -10.45
CA PHE A 8 32.00 2.31 -11.59
C PHE A 8 33.12 2.92 -12.44
N SER A 9 34.29 2.30 -12.33
CA SER A 9 35.51 2.61 -13.08
C SER A 9 35.36 2.22 -14.55
N CYS A 10 35.66 3.16 -15.44
CA CYS A 10 35.74 2.98 -16.88
C CYS A 10 37.12 2.42 -17.24
N VAL A 11 37.21 1.28 -17.93
CA VAL A 11 38.48 0.80 -18.52
C VAL A 11 38.28 0.42 -19.99
N PHE A 12 38.78 1.34 -20.81
CA PHE A 12 39.38 1.28 -22.15
C PHE A 12 39.72 -0.09 -22.80
N PHE A 13 39.09 -0.35 -23.96
CA PHE A 13 39.62 -0.48 -25.35
C PHE A 13 40.81 -1.39 -25.78
N LEU A 14 40.60 -1.95 -27.01
CA LEU A 14 41.52 -2.48 -28.06
C LEU A 14 41.86 -4.00 -27.99
N LEU A 15 41.87 -4.83 -29.06
CA LEU A 15 42.12 -4.63 -30.51
C LEU A 15 41.70 -5.88 -31.36
N ALA A 16 41.24 -5.61 -32.59
CA ALA A 16 41.30 -6.33 -33.88
C ALA A 16 41.27 -7.88 -34.03
N GLY A 17 40.38 -8.33 -34.93
CA GLY A 17 40.49 -9.60 -35.69
C GLY A 17 39.47 -9.62 -36.84
N ALA A 18 39.95 -9.64 -38.09
CA ALA A 18 39.15 -9.61 -39.31
C ALA A 18 38.79 -11.01 -39.84
N CYS A 19 37.67 -11.09 -40.57
CA CYS A 19 37.42 -11.83 -41.83
C CYS A 19 36.11 -12.64 -41.86
N ALA A 20 35.22 -12.17 -42.75
CA ALA A 20 34.24 -12.89 -43.56
C ALA A 20 33.18 -13.78 -42.86
N SER A 21 31.91 -13.41 -43.03
CA SER A 21 31.05 -13.91 -44.11
C SER A 21 29.65 -13.31 -43.95
N GLU A 22 29.07 -12.80 -45.03
CA GLU A 22 27.68 -12.33 -45.08
C GLU A 22 26.70 -13.41 -44.62
N VAL A 23 25.91 -13.09 -43.59
CA VAL A 23 24.59 -13.67 -43.36
C VAL A 23 23.62 -12.51 -43.25
N ASP A 24 22.92 -12.30 -44.35
CA ASP A 24 21.65 -11.59 -44.44
C ASP A 24 20.72 -12.14 -43.35
N SER A 25 20.57 -11.39 -42.27
CA SER A 25 19.63 -11.70 -41.19
C SER A 25 18.36 -10.89 -41.47
N PRO A 26 17.20 -11.53 -41.68
CA PRO A 26 15.97 -10.79 -41.88
C PRO A 26 15.68 -9.94 -40.63
N ASP A 27 15.33 -8.68 -40.89
CA ASP A 27 14.80 -7.69 -39.96
C ASP A 27 13.67 -8.32 -39.13
N LEU A 28 14.01 -8.91 -37.99
CA LEU A 28 13.06 -9.19 -36.94
C LEU A 28 12.87 -7.87 -36.23
N GLU A 29 11.89 -7.09 -36.68
CA GLU A 29 11.28 -6.07 -35.84
C GLU A 29 11.01 -6.76 -34.49
N PRO A 30 11.54 -6.26 -33.36
CA PRO A 30 11.00 -6.65 -32.08
C PRO A 30 9.61 -6.01 -32.03
N THR A 31 8.60 -6.70 -32.56
CA THR A 31 7.23 -6.49 -32.12
C THR A 31 7.26 -6.82 -30.64
N GLY A 32 7.51 -5.79 -29.83
CA GLY A 32 7.40 -5.87 -28.39
C GLY A 32 5.98 -6.34 -28.11
N TYR A 33 5.84 -7.64 -27.89
CA TYR A 33 4.72 -8.18 -27.14
C TYR A 33 4.87 -7.56 -25.77
N ALA A 34 4.19 -6.43 -25.59
CA ALA A 34 3.85 -5.96 -24.28
C ALA A 34 3.20 -7.16 -23.59
N THR A 35 3.92 -7.78 -22.67
CA THR A 35 3.37 -8.67 -21.65
C THR A 35 2.50 -7.80 -20.75
N GLY A 36 1.37 -7.35 -21.29
CA GLY A 36 0.24 -6.89 -20.52
C GLY A 36 -0.31 -8.10 -19.80
N GLY A 37 0.30 -8.44 -18.67
CA GLY A 37 -0.32 -9.30 -17.67
C GLY A 37 -1.71 -8.72 -17.35
N PRO A 38 -2.67 -9.56 -16.89
CA PRO A 38 -4.04 -9.14 -16.68
C PRO A 38 -4.06 -7.97 -15.70
N SER A 39 -4.17 -6.76 -16.26
CA SER A 39 -4.47 -5.56 -15.51
C SER A 39 -5.95 -5.64 -15.20
N THR A 40 -6.30 -6.38 -14.16
CA THR A 40 -7.57 -6.18 -13.47
C THR A 40 -7.45 -4.84 -12.72
N SER A 41 -7.29 -3.75 -13.47
CA SER A 41 -7.34 -2.38 -12.96
C SER A 41 -8.82 -2.01 -12.80
N GLY A 42 -9.53 -2.81 -12.00
CA GLY A 42 -10.77 -2.34 -11.39
C GLY A 42 -10.45 -1.11 -10.54
N SER A 43 -11.38 -0.16 -10.52
CA SER A 43 -11.30 0.99 -9.63
C SER A 43 -11.00 0.52 -8.20
N LEU A 44 -10.04 1.16 -7.53
CA LEU A 44 -9.71 0.85 -6.14
C LEU A 44 -10.85 1.37 -5.26
N GLU A 45 -11.47 0.49 -4.49
CA GLU A 45 -12.64 0.79 -3.68
C GLU A 45 -12.31 0.75 -2.19
N ALA A 46 -12.92 1.64 -1.43
CA ALA A 46 -12.69 1.78 0.00
C ALA A 46 -13.15 0.53 0.76
N PRO A 47 -12.48 0.17 1.87
CA PRO A 47 -13.02 -0.80 2.81
C PRO A 47 -14.35 -0.31 3.38
N VAL A 48 -15.19 -1.25 3.82
CA VAL A 48 -16.40 -0.92 4.58
C VAL A 48 -16.09 -1.14 6.06
N LEU A 49 -16.15 -0.06 6.85
CA LEU A 49 -16.03 -0.13 8.30
C LEU A 49 -17.29 -0.80 8.86
N GLU A 50 -17.13 -1.97 9.50
CA GLU A 50 -18.25 -2.77 10.00
C GLU A 50 -18.52 -2.49 11.48
N ASP A 51 -17.48 -2.54 12.31
CA ASP A 51 -17.57 -2.36 13.76
C ASP A 51 -16.33 -1.66 14.32
N VAL A 52 -16.53 -0.91 15.41
CA VAL A 52 -15.46 -0.50 16.32
C VAL A 52 -15.87 -0.97 17.72
N ILE A 53 -15.17 -1.97 18.24
CA ILE A 53 -15.58 -2.72 19.43
C ILE A 53 -14.77 -2.23 20.65
N PRO A 54 -15.43 -1.68 21.68
CA PRO A 54 -14.79 -1.35 22.95
C PRO A 54 -14.15 -2.57 23.63
N MET A 55 -12.90 -2.42 24.04
CA MET A 55 -12.17 -3.36 24.89
C MET A 55 -11.51 -2.59 26.05
N SER A 56 -10.90 -3.30 27.01
CA SER A 56 -10.19 -2.68 28.14
C SER A 56 -8.99 -1.90 27.61
N LYS A 57 -9.07 -0.55 27.68
CA LYS A 57 -8.04 0.40 27.21
C LYS A 57 -7.62 0.25 25.74
N VAL A 58 -8.41 -0.40 24.90
CA VAL A 58 -8.13 -0.53 23.45
C VAL A 58 -9.42 -0.58 22.65
N LEU A 59 -9.34 -0.40 21.33
CA LEU A 59 -10.45 -0.60 20.40
C LEU A 59 -10.09 -1.63 19.34
N ARG A 60 -11.00 -2.57 19.07
CA ARG A 60 -10.89 -3.47 17.91
C ARG A 60 -11.69 -2.90 16.75
N VAL A 61 -11.01 -2.57 15.67
CA VAL A 61 -11.59 -2.02 14.43
C VAL A 61 -11.77 -3.18 13.45
N ARG A 62 -12.96 -3.32 12.84
CA ARG A 62 -13.28 -4.39 11.89
C ARG A 62 -13.84 -3.83 10.59
N TRP A 63 -13.44 -4.43 9.47
CA TRP A 63 -13.87 -4.01 8.14
C TRP A 63 -13.95 -5.17 7.16
N SER A 64 -14.64 -4.94 6.04
CA SER A 64 -14.58 -5.80 4.86
C SER A 64 -13.91 -5.10 3.69
N LEU A 65 -13.23 -5.89 2.85
CA LEU A 65 -12.55 -5.42 1.65
C LEU A 65 -13.50 -5.54 0.45
N VAL A 66 -13.69 -4.44 -0.29
CA VAL A 66 -14.51 -4.43 -1.51
C VAL A 66 -13.67 -4.67 -2.76
N SER A 67 -12.39 -4.31 -2.71
CA SER A 67 -11.40 -4.53 -3.76
C SER A 67 -10.08 -5.01 -3.15
N PRO A 68 -9.20 -5.71 -3.90
CA PRO A 68 -7.95 -6.21 -3.34
C PRO A 68 -6.99 -5.07 -2.97
N CYS A 69 -6.49 -5.08 -1.73
CA CYS A 69 -5.54 -4.09 -1.23
C CYS A 69 -4.16 -4.72 -1.08
N GLU A 70 -3.12 -3.89 -1.15
CA GLU A 70 -1.78 -4.25 -0.64
C GLU A 70 -1.69 -3.88 0.85
N GLU A 71 -2.29 -2.74 1.21
CA GLU A 71 -2.34 -2.26 2.60
C GLU A 71 -3.70 -1.60 2.88
N VAL A 72 -4.09 -1.59 4.15
CA VAL A 72 -5.22 -0.82 4.66
C VAL A 72 -4.69 0.23 5.62
N GLU A 73 -4.88 1.50 5.29
CA GLU A 73 -4.49 2.61 6.15
C GLU A 73 -5.70 3.09 6.94
N ALA A 74 -5.54 3.25 8.25
CA ALA A 74 -6.53 3.81 9.14
C ALA A 74 -6.11 5.18 9.65
N GLU A 75 -7.05 6.10 9.64
CA GLU A 75 -6.96 7.36 10.38
C GLU A 75 -8.01 7.41 11.47
N ARG A 76 -7.67 8.15 12.52
CA ARG A 76 -8.51 8.34 13.70
C ARG A 76 -8.49 9.81 14.14
N ARG A 77 -9.56 10.23 14.80
CA ARG A 77 -9.65 11.52 15.50
C ARG A 77 -10.41 11.39 16.82
N THR A 78 -10.24 12.38 17.68
CA THR A 78 -10.96 12.59 18.94
C THR A 78 -11.83 13.86 18.80
N ASP A 79 -13.05 13.88 19.35
CA ASP A 79 -13.94 15.06 19.60
C ASP A 79 -13.83 16.35 18.71
N ALA A 80 -13.67 16.19 17.40
CA ALA A 80 -13.52 17.21 16.33
C ALA A 80 -12.10 17.59 15.88
N GLU A 81 -11.09 16.85 16.30
CA GLU A 81 -9.75 16.91 15.71
C GLU A 81 -9.73 16.48 14.24
N THR A 82 -8.72 16.95 13.52
CA THR A 82 -8.47 16.47 12.16
C THR A 82 -8.10 15.00 12.22
N PHE A 83 -8.55 14.20 11.26
CA PHE A 83 -8.11 12.81 11.16
C PHE A 83 -6.58 12.75 11.05
N ALA A 84 -5.96 11.89 11.86
CA ALA A 84 -4.54 11.64 11.88
C ALA A 84 -4.28 10.14 11.69
N PRO A 85 -3.10 9.74 11.16
CA PRO A 85 -2.75 8.34 11.01
C PRO A 85 -2.85 7.60 12.36
N ALA A 86 -3.50 6.44 12.35
CA ALA A 86 -3.66 5.58 13.53
C ALA A 86 -2.82 4.31 13.39
N PHE A 87 -3.05 3.54 12.33
CA PHE A 87 -2.35 2.30 12.04
C PHE A 87 -2.42 1.94 10.55
N THR A 88 -1.57 1.01 10.14
CA THR A 88 -1.63 0.34 8.84
C THR A 88 -1.73 -1.16 9.08
N ALA A 89 -2.57 -1.85 8.31
CA ALA A 89 -2.74 -3.30 8.33
C ALA A 89 -2.43 -3.90 6.96
N GLU A 90 -2.14 -5.20 6.91
CA GLU A 90 -1.90 -5.89 5.64
C GLU A 90 -3.18 -5.87 4.79
N GLY A 91 -3.04 -5.84 3.46
CA GLY A 91 -4.16 -5.77 2.53
C GLY A 91 -5.11 -6.97 2.54
N THR A 92 -4.79 -8.03 3.30
CA THR A 92 -5.65 -9.19 3.55
C THR A 92 -6.33 -9.17 4.92
N ASP A 93 -5.90 -8.29 5.82
CA ASP A 93 -6.46 -8.19 7.16
C ASP A 93 -7.86 -7.57 7.09
N THR A 94 -8.70 -7.97 8.04
CA THR A 94 -10.10 -7.50 8.18
C THR A 94 -10.40 -7.01 9.60
N ASP A 95 -9.39 -7.00 10.47
CA ASP A 95 -9.48 -6.39 11.78
C ASP A 95 -8.10 -5.96 12.31
N HIS A 96 -8.12 -5.02 13.26
CA HIS A 96 -6.94 -4.54 13.97
C HIS A 96 -7.29 -4.13 15.39
N VAL A 97 -6.38 -4.36 16.35
CA VAL A 97 -6.51 -3.85 17.72
C VAL A 97 -5.66 -2.61 17.86
N ASP A 98 -6.30 -1.47 18.01
CA ASP A 98 -5.65 -0.18 18.19
C ASP A 98 -5.35 0.08 19.67
N GLU A 99 -4.12 -0.25 20.06
CA GLU A 99 -3.61 -0.05 21.43
C GLU A 99 -3.39 1.43 21.79
N GLY A 100 -3.38 2.31 20.78
CA GLY A 100 -3.27 3.76 20.97
C GLY A 100 -4.60 4.42 21.35
N ALA A 101 -5.73 3.69 21.27
CA ALA A 101 -7.05 4.15 21.67
C ALA A 101 -7.33 3.77 23.13
N ASN A 102 -6.60 4.38 24.07
CA ASN A 102 -6.53 3.91 25.46
C ASN A 102 -7.05 4.89 26.51
N GLU A 103 -7.53 6.07 26.09
CA GLU A 103 -8.13 7.08 26.96
C GLU A 103 -9.66 7.00 26.93
N ASP A 104 -10.33 7.39 28.02
CA ASP A 104 -11.79 7.47 28.14
C ASP A 104 -12.36 8.63 27.32
N GLN A 105 -12.33 8.47 25.99
CA GLN A 105 -12.90 9.42 25.05
C GLN A 105 -13.35 8.72 23.76
N ALA A 106 -14.13 9.41 22.92
CA ALA A 106 -14.63 8.86 21.67
C ALA A 106 -13.62 8.96 20.51
N TYR A 107 -13.10 7.82 20.05
CA TYR A 107 -12.29 7.73 18.84
C TYR A 107 -13.18 7.47 17.62
N THR A 108 -13.01 8.27 16.56
CA THR A 108 -13.70 8.08 15.27
C THR A 108 -12.71 7.64 14.21
N TYR A 109 -13.01 6.55 13.50
CA TYR A 109 -12.15 5.94 12.49
C TYR A 109 -12.64 6.16 11.07
N ARG A 110 -11.70 6.13 10.13
CA ARG A 110 -11.91 5.91 8.69
C ARG A 110 -10.76 5.12 8.12
N LEU A 111 -11.02 4.32 7.09
CA LEU A 111 -10.04 3.43 6.46
C LEU A 111 -9.99 3.70 4.97
N ARG A 112 -8.85 3.42 4.35
CA ARG A 112 -8.73 3.39 2.88
C ARG A 112 -7.84 2.23 2.44
N CYS A 113 -8.10 1.77 1.23
CA CYS A 113 -7.31 0.74 0.58
C CYS A 113 -6.15 1.40 -0.17
N VAL A 114 -4.96 0.82 -0.10
CA VAL A 114 -3.77 1.26 -0.85
C VAL A 114 -3.28 0.12 -1.74
N ARG A 115 -2.89 0.46 -2.97
CA ARG A 115 -2.29 -0.46 -3.96
C ARG A 115 -1.30 0.31 -4.83
N GLY A 116 0.00 0.09 -4.62
CA GLY A 116 1.08 0.89 -5.20
C GLY A 116 0.95 2.37 -4.84
N GLU A 117 1.00 3.25 -5.84
CA GLU A 117 0.87 4.70 -5.64
C GLU A 117 -0.59 5.19 -5.58
N LYS A 118 -1.57 4.27 -5.64
CA LYS A 118 -3.00 4.59 -5.63
C LYS A 118 -3.60 4.31 -4.26
N ALA A 119 -4.50 5.20 -3.83
CA ALA A 119 -5.35 4.99 -2.67
C ALA A 119 -6.83 5.15 -3.08
N SER A 120 -7.72 4.41 -2.42
CA SER A 120 -9.16 4.61 -2.55
C SER A 120 -9.59 5.92 -1.90
N ASP A 121 -10.86 6.29 -2.09
CA ASP A 121 -11.53 7.19 -1.15
C ASP A 121 -11.55 6.59 0.27
N TRP A 122 -11.86 7.42 1.26
CA TRP A 122 -12.06 6.96 2.63
C TRP A 122 -13.41 6.25 2.79
N SER A 123 -13.45 5.26 3.69
CA SER A 123 -14.66 4.53 4.08
C SER A 123 -15.72 5.41 4.75
N ASN A 124 -16.86 4.79 5.10
CA ASN A 124 -17.72 5.31 6.17
C ASN A 124 -16.94 5.48 7.48
N THR A 125 -17.47 6.28 8.40
CA THR A 125 -16.87 6.48 9.73
C THR A 125 -17.65 5.74 10.81
N LEU A 126 -16.94 5.18 11.79
CA LEU A 126 -17.53 4.63 13.00
C LEU A 126 -16.76 5.15 14.23
N SER A 127 -17.47 5.29 15.34
CA SER A 127 -16.92 5.84 16.58
C SER A 127 -17.20 4.93 17.76
N ALA A 128 -16.23 4.81 18.67
CA ALA A 128 -16.38 4.13 19.94
C ALA A 128 -15.46 4.73 21.01
N ASN A 129 -15.76 4.48 22.27
CA ASN A 129 -14.90 4.81 23.41
C ASN A 129 -14.43 3.48 24.05
N PRO A 130 -13.12 3.25 24.29
CA PRO A 130 -12.67 2.11 25.09
C PRO A 130 -13.27 2.17 26.49
N PHE A 131 -13.38 1.03 27.17
CA PHE A 131 -13.73 1.06 28.59
C PHE A 131 -12.47 1.08 29.45
N ILE A 132 -12.53 1.85 30.52
CA ILE A 132 -11.49 1.90 31.55
C ILE A 132 -11.98 1.07 32.74
N GLU A 133 -11.15 0.12 33.16
CA GLU A 133 -11.39 -0.66 34.40
C GLU A 133 -11.02 0.11 35.66
#